data_AF-A0A8T4MXJ2-F1
#
_entry.id   AF-A0A8T4MXJ2-F1
#
_cell.length_a   1.000
_cell.length_b   1.000
_cell.length_c   1.000
_cell.angle_alpha   90.00
_cell.angle_beta   90.00
_cell.angle_gamma   90.00
#
_symmetry.space_group_name_H-M   'P 1'
#
loop_
_entity.id
_entity.type
_entity.pdbx_description
1 polymer ?
#
loop_
_entity_poly.entity_id
_entity_poly.type
_entity_poly.pdbx_seq_one_letter_code
_entity_poly.pdbx_strand_id
1 'polypeptide(L)' 'MKKEYLIKKMIKIIKENPGIRPLEINKKLKVEHSWNLRKALINKKYIKKIKKGNAVYYYSVK' A
#
# COMPACT_ATOMS: atom_id res chain seq x y z
N MET A 1 15.15 12.32 3.06
CA MET A 1 13.78 12.80 3.38
C MET A 1 12.64 12.22 2.51
N LYS A 2 12.78 12.00 1.19
CA LYS A 2 11.64 11.59 0.32
C LYS A 2 10.98 10.23 0.65
N LYS A 3 11.74 9.24 1.14
CA LYS A 3 11.25 7.85 1.33
C LYS A 3 10.27 7.71 2.49
N GLU A 4 10.53 8.34 3.61
CA GLU A 4 9.66 8.28 4.80
C GLU A 4 8.32 8.97 4.57
N TYR A 5 8.33 10.09 3.84
CA TYR A 5 7.10 10.77 3.44
C TYR A 5 6.21 9.86 2.58
N LEU A 6 6.78 9.18 1.59
CA LEU A 6 6.04 8.23 0.75
C LEU A 6 5.48 7.06 1.55
N ILE A 7 6.24 6.55 2.52
CA ILE A 7 5.78 5.48 3.42
C ILE A 7 4.57 5.95 4.24
N LYS A 8 4.68 7.09 4.93
CA LYS A 8 3.59 7.65 5.74
C LYS A 8 2.35 7.91 4.88
N LYS A 9 2.54 8.47 3.69
CA LYS A 9 1.45 8.74 2.74
C LYS A 9 0.78 7.46 2.24
N MET A 10 1.56 6.42 1.92
CA MET A 10 1.02 5.12 1.50
C MET A 10 0.19 4.46 2.60
N ILE A 11 0.69 4.45 3.84
CA ILE A 11 -0.04 3.90 4.99
C ILE A 11 -1.34 4.67 5.18
N LYS A 12 -1.30 6.01 5.14
CA LYS A 12 -2.50 6.86 5.23
C LYS A 12 -3.53 6.50 4.15
N ILE A 13 -3.11 6.37 2.89
CA ILE A 13 -3.98 5.98 1.78
C ILE A 13 -4.64 4.61 2.03
N ILE A 14 -3.88 3.62 2.48
CA ILE A 14 -4.39 2.26 2.72
C ILE A 14 -5.33 2.24 3.93
N LYS A 15 -5.09 3.07 4.95
CA LYS A 15 -5.94 3.20 6.13
C LYS A 15 -7.29 3.87 5.79
N GLU A 16 -7.25 4.90 4.96
CA GLU A 16 -8.46 5.61 4.47
C GLU A 16 -9.25 4.78 3.44
N ASN A 17 -8.64 3.78 2.81
CA ASN A 17 -9.24 2.98 1.73
C ASN A 17 -8.97 1.49 1.98
N PRO A 18 -9.64 0.86 2.96
CA PRO A 18 -9.46 -0.56 3.24
C PRO A 18 -9.88 -1.40 2.03
N GLY A 19 -9.01 -2.30 1.58
CA GLY A 19 -9.24 -3.08 0.37
C GLY A 19 -8.87 -2.34 -0.91
N ILE A 20 -7.99 -1.34 -0.84
CA ILE A 20 -7.48 -0.65 -2.03
C ILE A 20 -6.58 -1.58 -2.87
N ARG A 21 -6.67 -1.47 -4.19
CA ARG A 21 -5.86 -2.25 -5.14
C ARG A 21 -4.51 -1.58 -5.40
N PRO A 22 -3.48 -2.35 -5.82
CA PRO A 22 -2.15 -1.83 -6.09
C PRO A 22 -2.12 -0.70 -7.14
N LEU A 23 -2.95 -0.77 -8.17
CA LEU A 23 -3.06 0.27 -9.20
C LEU A 23 -3.61 1.58 -8.62
N GLU A 24 -4.59 1.51 -7.73
CA GLU A 24 -5.21 2.67 -7.09
C GLU A 24 -4.23 3.35 -6.11
N ILE A 25 -3.46 2.55 -5.37
CA ILE A 25 -2.37 3.07 -4.52
C ILE A 25 -1.37 3.86 -5.39
N ASN A 26 -0.95 3.30 -6.52
CA ASN A 26 0.00 3.93 -7.44
C ASN A 26 -0.54 5.27 -7.97
N LYS A 27 -1.80 5.30 -8.42
CA LYS A 27 -2.48 6.52 -8.87
C LYS A 27 -2.52 7.59 -7.78
N LYS A 28 -2.93 7.23 -6.55
CA LYS A 28 -3.00 8.18 -5.41
C LYS A 28 -1.63 8.69 -4.97
N LEU A 29 -0.59 7.86 -5.10
CA LEU A 29 0.79 8.25 -4.81
C LEU A 29 1.47 9.00 -5.97
N LYS A 30 0.86 9.07 -7.16
CA LYS A 30 1.45 9.58 -8.39
C LYS A 30 2.80 8.91 -8.70
N VAL A 31 2.85 7.59 -8.57
CA VAL A 31 4.03 6.76 -8.89
C VAL A 31 3.64 5.66 -9.86
N GLU A 32 4.55 5.29 -10.75
CA GLU A 32 4.32 4.21 -11.72
C GLU A 32 4.25 2.85 -11.02
N HIS A 33 5.18 2.59 -10.10
CA HIS A 33 5.29 1.33 -9.41
C HIS A 33 5.70 1.49 -7.95
N SER A 34 5.11 0.69 -7.06
CA SER A 34 5.37 0.79 -5.62
C SER A 34 5.48 -0.55 -4.91
N TRP A 35 5.73 -1.64 -5.65
CA TRP A 35 5.84 -2.99 -5.07
C TRP A 35 6.90 -3.09 -3.97
N ASN A 36 8.11 -2.57 -4.19
CA ASN A 36 9.20 -2.64 -3.20
C ASN A 36 8.81 -1.98 -1.87
N LEU A 37 8.09 -0.85 -1.93
CA LEU A 37 7.53 -0.17 -0.76
C LEU A 37 6.46 -1.02 -0.07
N ARG A 38 5.48 -1.53 -0.82
CA ARG A 38 4.42 -2.39 -0.27
C ARG A 38 5.00 -3.65 0.37
N LYS A 39 5.98 -4.30 -0.27
CA LYS A 39 6.68 -5.48 0.25
C LYS A 39 7.37 -5.18 1.59
N ALA A 40 8.07 -4.05 1.68
CA ALA A 40 8.68 -3.62 2.94
C ALA A 40 7.65 -3.38 4.05
N LEU A 41 6.50 -2.78 3.72
CA LEU A 41 5.42 -2.54 4.69
C LEU A 41 4.70 -3.82 5.14
N ILE A 42 4.55 -4.80 4.24
CA ILE A 42 4.03 -6.13 4.58
C ILE A 42 4.96 -6.83 5.56
N ASN A 43 6.27 -6.86 5.26
CA ASN A 43 7.27 -7.52 6.11
C ASN A 43 7.30 -6.91 7.52
N LYS A 44 7.13 -5.59 7.62
CA LYS A 44 7.04 -4.85 8.88
C LYS A 44 5.66 -4.91 9.55
N LYS A 45 4.70 -5.67 9.00
CA LYS A 45 3.33 -5.83 9.51
C LYS A 45 2.55 -4.52 9.67
N TYR A 46 2.83 -3.50 8.85
CA TYR A 46 2.00 -2.28 8.81
C TYR A 46 0.75 -2.47 7.96
N ILE A 47 0.87 -3.26 6.89
CA ILE A 47 -0.22 -3.56 5.96
C ILE A 47 -0.28 -5.05 5.70
N LYS A 48 -1.45 -5.55 5.32
CA LYS A 48 -1.65 -6.93 4.85
C LYS A 48 -2.14 -6.93 3.40
N LYS A 49 -1.70 -7.91 2.63
CA LYS A 49 -2.24 -8.20 1.29
C LYS A 49 -3.22 -9.36 1.39
N ILE A 50 -4.38 -9.25 0.75
CA ILE A 50 -5.37 -10.31 0.62
C ILE A 50 -5.61 -10.53 -0.87
N LYS A 51 -5.49 -11.79 -1.32
CA LYS A 51 -5.83 -12.18 -2.69
C LYS A 51 -7.26 -12.72 -2.68
N LYS A 52 -8.14 -12.20 -3.54
CA LYS A 52 -9.47 -12.77 -3.81
C LYS A 52 -9.60 -13.01 -5.31
N GLY A 53 -9.62 -14.28 -5.72
CA GLY A 53 -9.50 -14.67 -7.13
C GLY A 53 -8.23 -14.11 -7.76
N ASN A 54 -8.35 -13.41 -8.88
CA ASN A 54 -7.23 -12.77 -9.58
C ASN A 54 -6.87 -11.37 -9.05
N ALA A 55 -7.64 -10.82 -8.11
CA ALA A 55 -7.44 -9.48 -7.58
C ALA A 55 -6.66 -9.48 -6.25
N VAL A 56 -5.83 -8.46 -6.06
CA VAL A 56 -5.05 -8.22 -4.84
C VAL A 56 -5.53 -6.94 -4.17
N TYR A 57 -5.75 -7.03 -2.86
CA TYR A 57 -6.29 -5.97 -2.02
C TYR A 57 -5.36 -5.73 -0.83
N TYR A 58 -5.25 -4.47 -0.41
CA TYR A 58 -4.40 -4.07 0.71
C TYR A 58 -5.24 -3.47 1.85
N TYR A 59 -4.86 -3.80 3.08
CA TYR A 59 -5.52 -3.33 4.29
C TYR A 59 -4.47 -2.90 5.32
N SER A 60 -4.80 -1.88 6.12
CA SER A 60 -3.96 -1.50 7.27
C SER A 60 -4.06 -2.56 8.37
N VAL A 61 -2.97 -2.75 9.09
CA VAL A 61 -2.91 -3.61 10.29
C VAL A 61 -2.78 -2.76 11.56
N LYS A 62 -2.17 -1.57 11.46
CA LYS A 62 -2.07 -0.51 12.47
C LYS A 62 -2.72 0.78 11.92
#